data_AF-A0A2B5XBX3-F1
#
_entry.id   AF-A0A2B5XBX3-F1
#
_cell.length_a   1.000
_cell.length_b   1.000
_cell.length_c   1.000
_cell.angle_alpha   90.00
_cell.angle_beta   90.00
_cell.angle_gamma   90.00
#
_symmetry.space_group_name_H-M   'P 1'
#
loop_
_entity.id
_entity.type
_entity.pdbx_description
1 polymer ?
#
loop_
_entity_poly.entity_id
_entity_poly.type
_entity_poly.pdbx_seq_one_letter_code
_entity_poly.pdbx_strand_id
1 'polypeptide(L)'
;MQLATHELRDLSELIAGCYNTINTMSTYIQQAQDLELKQLLQQHFPLHVEDYNLKVEFVQSQSTPDIERFKPSKLNPVLVSYLKAPIEQYPPVAPSINGAPPNDRAIATGYLLNQKSAALNYAGSLLECANPNLRSFLEKAFLNSSRHAYDIWQYMVKKGYYPLSPAPDAEIKAIASIYQPINQPLQ
;
A
#
# COMPACT_ATOMS: atom_id res chain seq x y z
N MET A 1 -22.23 11.18 -13.81
CA MET A 1 -22.80 10.68 -12.56
C MET A 1 -22.61 11.81 -11.57
N GLN A 2 -23.53 12.03 -10.64
CA GLN A 2 -23.36 13.09 -9.66
C GLN A 2 -22.79 12.48 -8.37
N LEU A 3 -21.71 13.08 -7.85
CA LEU A 3 -21.14 12.74 -6.55
C LEU A 3 -21.83 13.55 -5.46
N ALA A 4 -22.02 12.97 -4.29
CA ALA A 4 -22.37 13.74 -3.11
C ALA A 4 -21.20 14.66 -2.70
N THR A 5 -21.49 15.76 -2.00
CA THR A 5 -20.45 16.74 -1.64
C THR A 5 -19.32 16.15 -0.79
N HIS A 6 -19.62 15.20 0.10
CA HIS A 6 -18.59 14.53 0.89
C HIS A 6 -17.72 13.62 0.02
N GLU A 7 -18.32 12.82 -0.88
CA GLU A 7 -17.60 11.98 -1.83
C GLU A 7 -16.65 12.80 -2.72
N LEU A 8 -17.10 13.96 -3.20
CA LEU A 8 -16.26 14.85 -3.99
C LEU A 8 -15.06 15.39 -3.19
N ARG A 9 -15.26 15.76 -1.92
CA ARG A 9 -14.20 16.27 -1.05
C ARG A 9 -13.17 15.18 -0.73
N ASP A 10 -13.65 14.00 -0.35
CA ASP A 10 -12.79 12.85 -0.08
C ASP A 10 -12.00 12.46 -1.34
N LEU A 11 -12.67 12.42 -2.49
CA LEU A 11 -12.02 12.12 -3.76
C LEU A 11 -10.96 13.16 -4.14
N SER A 12 -11.19 14.44 -3.83
CA SER A 12 -10.20 15.51 -4.03
C SER A 12 -8.93 15.27 -3.21
N GLU A 13 -9.05 14.88 -1.94
CA GLU A 13 -7.89 14.57 -1.09
C GLU A 13 -7.15 13.33 -1.59
N LEU A 14 -7.88 12.30 -2.03
CA LEU A 14 -7.29 11.10 -2.64
C LEU A 14 -6.55 11.44 -3.95
N ILE A 15 -7.10 12.32 -4.79
CA ILE A 15 -6.45 12.81 -6.01
C ILE A 15 -5.15 13.54 -5.66
N ALA A 16 -5.16 14.42 -4.65
CA ALA A 16 -3.95 15.12 -4.19
C ALA A 16 -2.87 14.14 -3.69
N GLY A 17 -3.28 13.10 -2.96
CA GLY A 17 -2.39 12.01 -2.54
C GLY A 17 -1.77 11.24 -3.71
N CYS A 18 -2.57 10.88 -4.72
CA CYS A 18 -2.09 10.24 -5.95
C CYS A 18 -1.13 11.15 -6.73
N TYR A 19 -1.45 12.44 -6.86
CA TYR A 19 -0.60 13.43 -7.51
C TYR A 19 0.80 13.47 -6.86
N ASN A 20 0.85 13.55 -5.52
CA ASN A 20 2.12 13.50 -4.80
C ASN A 20 2.85 12.16 -5.02
N THR A 21 2.12 11.05 -4.98
CA THR A 21 2.68 9.70 -5.14
C THR A 21 3.33 9.53 -6.51
N ILE A 22 2.66 9.91 -7.60
CA ILE A 22 3.18 9.81 -8.96
C ILE A 22 4.46 10.64 -9.13
N ASN A 23 4.42 11.92 -8.71
CA ASN A 23 5.59 12.79 -8.79
C ASN A 23 6.77 12.22 -7.99
N THR A 24 6.54 11.85 -6.73
CA THR A 24 7.59 11.31 -5.86
C THR A 24 8.15 10.00 -6.40
N MET A 25 7.27 9.06 -6.77
CA MET A 25 7.65 7.73 -7.24
C MET A 25 8.45 7.79 -8.56
N SER A 26 8.15 8.75 -9.44
CA SER A 26 8.93 8.94 -10.67
C SER A 26 10.40 9.29 -10.38
N THR A 27 10.66 10.08 -9.32
CA THR A 27 12.02 10.40 -8.89
C THR A 27 12.69 9.21 -8.20
N TYR A 28 11.95 8.47 -7.36
CA TYR A 28 12.44 7.24 -6.73
C TYR A 28 12.88 6.18 -7.74
N ILE A 29 12.15 6.00 -8.85
CA ILE A 29 12.54 5.06 -9.92
C ILE A 29 13.90 5.43 -10.52
N GLN A 30 14.19 6.72 -10.67
CA GLN A 30 15.46 7.20 -11.22
C GLN A 30 16.61 7.05 -10.21
N GLN A 31 16.33 7.30 -8.92
CA GLN A 31 17.33 7.32 -7.84
C GLN A 31 17.65 5.93 -7.27
N ALA A 32 16.71 4.99 -7.32
CA ALA A 32 16.91 3.63 -6.80
C ALA A 32 18.10 2.95 -7.50
N GLN A 33 19.03 2.43 -6.70
CA GLN A 33 20.24 1.74 -7.15
C GLN A 33 20.04 0.22 -7.12
N ASP A 34 19.34 -0.29 -6.10
CA ASP A 34 18.96 -1.70 -6.04
C ASP A 34 17.96 -2.08 -7.15
N LEU A 35 18.32 -3.09 -7.95
CA LEU A 35 17.54 -3.50 -9.11
C LEU A 35 16.17 -4.09 -8.74
N GLU A 36 16.07 -4.81 -7.60
CA GLU A 36 14.80 -5.39 -7.15
C GLU A 36 13.83 -4.26 -6.74
N LEU A 37 14.32 -3.27 -5.97
CA LEU A 37 13.51 -2.10 -5.61
C LEU A 37 13.05 -1.33 -6.85
N LYS A 38 13.97 -1.07 -7.77
CA LYS A 38 13.67 -0.33 -9.00
C LYS A 38 12.61 -1.05 -9.83
N GLN A 39 12.71 -2.37 -9.96
CA GLN A 39 11.72 -3.19 -10.68
C GLN A 39 10.34 -3.13 -10.00
N LEU A 40 10.27 -3.26 -8.68
CA LEU A 40 9.00 -3.14 -7.94
C LEU A 40 8.34 -1.77 -8.20
N LEU A 41 9.11 -0.69 -8.09
CA LEU A 41 8.60 0.65 -8.38
C LEU A 41 8.12 0.77 -9.83
N GLN A 42 8.89 0.29 -10.80
CA GLN A 42 8.49 0.32 -12.22
C GLN A 42 7.21 -0.50 -12.50
N GLN A 43 7.02 -1.63 -11.82
CA GLN A 43 5.83 -2.46 -11.95
C GLN A 43 4.59 -1.79 -11.34
N HIS A 44 4.75 -1.15 -10.18
CA HIS A 44 3.64 -0.48 -9.49
C HIS A 44 3.22 0.84 -10.15
N PHE A 45 4.14 1.53 -10.82
CA PHE A 45 3.93 2.92 -11.29
C PHE A 45 2.75 3.08 -12.26
N PRO A 46 2.56 2.25 -13.30
CA PRO A 46 1.41 2.36 -14.19
C PRO A 46 0.06 2.25 -13.48
N LEU A 47 -0.02 1.44 -12.41
CA LEU A 47 -1.23 1.29 -11.62
C LEU A 47 -1.54 2.56 -10.81
N HIS A 48 -0.53 3.27 -10.32
CA HIS A 48 -0.74 4.58 -9.68
C HIS A 48 -1.27 5.62 -10.66
N VAL A 49 -0.79 5.59 -11.91
CA VAL A 49 -1.27 6.48 -12.97
C VAL A 49 -2.73 6.17 -13.33
N GLU A 50 -3.08 4.89 -13.50
CA GLU A 50 -4.47 4.51 -13.79
C GLU A 50 -5.42 4.86 -12.65
N ASP A 51 -4.98 4.61 -11.41
CA ASP A 51 -5.71 4.96 -10.20
C ASP A 51 -5.98 6.48 -10.09
N TYR A 52 -5.01 7.32 -10.48
CA TYR A 52 -5.20 8.76 -10.56
C TYR A 52 -6.19 9.15 -11.67
N ASN A 53 -6.01 8.60 -12.87
CA ASN A 53 -6.84 8.93 -14.03
C ASN A 53 -8.32 8.62 -13.79
N LEU A 54 -8.64 7.45 -13.23
CA LEU A 54 -10.03 7.09 -12.94
C LEU A 54 -10.67 8.03 -11.92
N LYS A 55 -9.94 8.49 -10.89
CA LYS A 55 -10.48 9.50 -9.96
C LYS A 55 -10.78 10.81 -10.66
N VAL A 56 -9.88 11.26 -11.52
CA VAL A 56 -10.10 12.48 -12.32
C VAL A 56 -11.33 12.32 -13.21
N GLU A 57 -11.52 11.16 -13.84
CA GLU A 57 -12.72 10.86 -14.63
C GLU A 57 -13.99 10.87 -13.78
N PHE A 58 -13.97 10.32 -12.55
CA PHE A 58 -15.10 10.40 -11.62
C PHE A 58 -15.52 11.85 -11.33
N VAL A 59 -14.55 12.78 -11.26
CA VAL A 59 -14.80 14.21 -11.01
C VAL A 59 -15.27 14.93 -12.28
N GLN A 60 -14.71 14.60 -13.44
CA GLN A 60 -14.96 15.33 -14.69
C GLN A 60 -16.18 14.81 -15.47
N SER A 61 -16.56 13.54 -15.30
CA SER A 61 -17.54 12.88 -16.18
C SER A 61 -18.98 12.93 -15.67
N GLN A 62 -19.91 13.17 -16.60
CA GLN A 62 -21.33 12.94 -16.38
C GLN A 62 -21.77 11.48 -16.59
N SER A 63 -20.86 10.56 -16.89
CA SER A 63 -21.08 9.10 -16.85
C SER A 63 -20.25 8.42 -15.77
N THR A 64 -20.54 7.15 -15.48
CA THR A 64 -19.67 6.31 -14.64
C THR A 64 -18.41 5.94 -15.44
N PRO A 65 -17.19 6.13 -14.90
CA PRO A 65 -15.96 5.64 -15.53
C PRO A 65 -15.94 4.12 -15.72
N ASP A 66 -15.15 3.63 -16.67
CA ASP A 66 -14.88 2.20 -16.79
C ASP A 66 -13.94 1.73 -15.66
N ILE A 67 -14.52 1.39 -14.52
CA ILE A 67 -13.81 0.89 -13.33
C ILE A 67 -13.21 -0.49 -13.52
N GLU A 68 -13.61 -1.23 -14.57
CA GLU A 68 -13.09 -2.57 -14.83
C GLU A 68 -11.71 -2.55 -15.45
N ARG A 69 -11.31 -1.43 -16.05
CA ARG A 69 -9.95 -1.22 -16.54
C ARG A 69 -8.90 -1.23 -15.42
N PHE A 70 -9.28 -0.83 -14.20
CA PHE A 70 -8.37 -0.91 -13.06
C PHE A 70 -8.38 -2.29 -12.43
N LYS A 71 -7.28 -3.00 -12.61
CA LYS A 71 -7.03 -4.30 -12.00
C LYS A 71 -5.93 -4.15 -10.93
N PRO A 72 -6.27 -4.26 -9.64
CA PRO A 72 -5.27 -4.19 -8.59
C PRO A 72 -4.19 -5.27 -8.78
N SER A 73 -2.95 -4.97 -8.38
CA SER A 73 -1.86 -5.95 -8.28
C SER A 73 -2.33 -7.21 -7.57
N LYS A 74 -1.77 -8.38 -7.87
CA LYS A 74 -2.09 -9.61 -7.14
C LYS A 74 -1.27 -9.66 -5.83
N LEU A 75 -1.79 -10.36 -4.82
CA LEU A 75 -0.99 -10.64 -3.62
C LEU A 75 0.14 -11.61 -4.02
N ASN A 76 1.39 -11.24 -3.74
CA ASN A 76 2.57 -11.98 -4.19
C ASN A 76 3.50 -12.36 -3.02
N PRO A 77 3.18 -13.44 -2.28
CA PRO A 77 4.05 -13.95 -1.22
C PRO A 77 5.34 -14.57 -1.79
N VAL A 78 6.49 -14.00 -1.43
CA VAL A 78 7.83 -14.43 -1.91
C VAL A 78 8.83 -14.73 -0.80
N LEU A 79 8.49 -14.47 0.47
CA LEU A 79 9.35 -14.82 1.61
C LEU A 79 9.28 -16.32 1.92
N VAL A 80 10.43 -16.90 2.25
CA VAL A 80 10.52 -18.31 2.71
C VAL A 80 9.96 -18.46 4.13
N SER A 81 10.02 -17.40 4.95
CA SER A 81 9.46 -17.37 6.30
C SER A 81 8.86 -16.01 6.60
N TYR A 82 7.69 -16.02 7.26
CA TYR A 82 7.02 -14.83 7.78
C TYR A 82 7.32 -14.56 9.26
N LEU A 83 8.26 -15.31 9.83
CA LEU A 83 8.66 -15.22 11.24
C LEU A 83 10.16 -14.95 11.41
N LYS A 84 10.96 -15.09 10.35
CA LYS A 84 12.41 -14.89 10.38
C LYS A 84 12.88 -14.23 9.09
N ALA A 85 13.57 -13.09 9.21
CA ALA A 85 14.23 -12.45 8.07
C ALA A 85 15.40 -13.31 7.55
N PRO A 86 15.70 -13.29 6.24
CA PRO A 86 16.82 -14.03 5.64
C PRO A 86 18.17 -13.31 5.84
N ILE A 87 18.32 -12.58 6.95
CA ILE A 87 19.52 -11.81 7.31
C ILE A 87 19.87 -12.09 8.77
N GLU A 88 21.16 -11.98 9.10
CA GLU A 88 21.65 -12.26 10.46
C GLU A 88 21.55 -11.04 11.39
N GLN A 89 21.78 -9.83 10.85
CA GLN A 89 21.84 -8.61 11.64
C GLN A 89 21.17 -7.43 10.91
N TYR A 90 20.50 -6.57 11.67
CA TYR A 90 19.87 -5.36 11.17
C TYR A 90 20.90 -4.22 11.12
N PRO A 91 21.20 -3.63 9.94
CA PRO A 91 22.16 -2.54 9.87
C PRO A 91 21.61 -1.28 10.53
N PRO A 92 22.34 -0.63 11.46
CA PRO A 92 21.93 0.67 12.02
C PRO A 92 21.91 1.74 10.91
N VAL A 93 21.09 2.77 11.07
CA VAL A 93 21.00 3.90 10.14
C VAL A 93 20.70 5.19 10.89
N ALA A 94 21.21 6.31 10.37
CA ALA A 94 20.85 7.65 10.77
C ALA A 94 20.33 8.43 9.56
N PRO A 95 19.38 9.36 9.74
CA PRO A 95 18.95 10.24 8.65
C PRO A 95 20.09 11.18 8.22
N SER A 96 20.11 11.54 6.94
CA SER A 96 21.02 12.57 6.42
C SER A 96 20.36 13.94 6.48
N ILE A 97 21.09 14.95 6.98
CA ILE A 97 20.66 16.36 7.01
C ILE A 97 21.37 17.22 5.95
N ASN A 98 22.20 16.61 5.10
CA ASN A 98 23.08 17.33 4.16
C ASN A 98 22.45 17.52 2.76
N GLY A 99 21.14 17.27 2.61
CA GLY A 99 20.45 17.39 1.32
C GLY A 99 20.82 16.33 0.27
N ALA A 100 21.49 15.24 0.69
CA ALA A 100 21.77 14.12 -0.20
C ALA A 100 20.45 13.45 -0.66
N PRO A 101 20.35 12.98 -1.91
CA PRO A 101 19.22 12.18 -2.36
C PRO A 101 18.98 10.96 -1.47
N PRO A 102 17.73 10.50 -1.32
CA PRO A 102 17.42 9.33 -0.52
C PRO A 102 18.09 8.07 -1.10
N ASN A 103 18.69 7.24 -0.24
CA ASN A 103 19.18 5.92 -0.63
C ASN A 103 18.03 4.90 -0.73
N ASP A 104 18.32 3.67 -1.17
CA ASP A 104 17.30 2.63 -1.36
C ASP A 104 16.48 2.33 -0.09
N ARG A 105 17.10 2.40 1.10
CA ARG A 105 16.37 2.24 2.36
C ARG A 105 15.37 3.37 2.57
N ALA A 106 15.77 4.62 2.35
CA ALA A 106 14.91 5.79 2.49
C ALA A 106 13.79 5.79 1.44
N ILE A 107 14.10 5.42 0.19
CA ILE A 107 13.12 5.25 -0.89
C ILE A 107 12.08 4.18 -0.52
N ALA A 108 12.52 2.97 -0.16
CA ALA A 108 11.62 1.88 0.21
C ALA A 108 10.77 2.25 1.44
N THR A 109 11.35 2.92 2.43
CA THR A 109 10.64 3.38 3.63
C THR A 109 9.57 4.41 3.27
N GLY A 110 9.95 5.46 2.51
CA GLY A 110 9.03 6.52 2.10
C GLY A 110 7.85 5.98 1.29
N TYR A 111 8.15 5.09 0.34
CA TYR A 111 7.12 4.45 -0.47
C TYR A 111 6.23 3.50 0.35
N LEU A 112 6.80 2.67 1.24
CA LEU A 112 6.02 1.80 2.13
C LEU A 112 5.03 2.59 2.99
N LEU A 113 5.49 3.67 3.61
CA LEU A 113 4.65 4.52 4.48
C LEU A 113 3.56 5.22 3.68
N ASN A 114 3.89 5.73 2.50
CA ASN A 114 2.92 6.32 1.58
C ASN A 114 1.82 5.30 1.20
N GLN A 115 2.17 4.06 0.84
CA GLN A 115 1.20 3.04 0.47
C GLN A 115 0.33 2.59 1.65
N LYS A 116 0.89 2.47 2.86
CA LYS A 116 0.11 2.20 4.08
C LYS A 116 -0.90 3.31 4.37
N SER A 117 -0.48 4.57 4.27
CA SER A 117 -1.34 5.73 4.47
C SER A 117 -2.45 5.77 3.41
N ALA A 118 -2.10 5.59 2.13
CA ALA A 118 -3.07 5.54 1.03
C ALA A 118 -4.12 4.44 1.24
N ALA A 119 -3.72 3.23 1.64
CA ALA A 119 -4.65 2.15 1.94
C ALA A 119 -5.64 2.51 3.06
N LEU A 120 -5.16 3.13 4.14
CA LEU A 120 -6.04 3.59 5.23
C LEU A 120 -7.01 4.69 4.75
N ASN A 121 -6.53 5.64 3.94
CA ASN A 121 -7.38 6.70 3.39
C ASN A 121 -8.44 6.14 2.44
N TYR A 122 -8.08 5.19 1.57
CA TYR A 122 -9.06 4.51 0.72
C TYR A 122 -10.10 3.74 1.53
N ALA A 123 -9.68 3.00 2.55
CA ALA A 123 -10.57 2.29 3.45
C ALA A 123 -11.50 3.25 4.21
N GLY A 124 -11.01 4.41 4.64
CA GLY A 124 -11.84 5.44 5.26
C GLY A 124 -12.88 6.00 4.29
N SER A 125 -12.46 6.48 3.13
CA SER A 125 -13.36 7.09 2.15
C SER A 125 -14.38 6.11 1.57
N LEU A 126 -14.05 4.82 1.40
CA LEU A 126 -15.02 3.84 0.89
C LEU A 126 -16.14 3.51 1.89
N LEU A 127 -15.90 3.70 3.20
CA LEU A 127 -16.91 3.50 4.24
C LEU A 127 -17.95 4.63 4.25
N GLU A 128 -17.54 5.81 3.82
CA GLU A 128 -18.41 6.99 3.69
C GLU A 128 -19.00 7.15 2.27
N CYS A 129 -18.70 6.23 1.34
CA CYS A 129 -19.13 6.34 -0.05
C CYS A 129 -20.51 5.71 -0.29
N ALA A 130 -21.48 6.54 -0.66
CA ALA A 130 -22.84 6.10 -0.99
C ALA A 130 -22.95 5.55 -2.42
N ASN A 131 -22.13 6.05 -3.34
CA ASN A 131 -22.13 5.64 -4.74
C ASN A 131 -21.47 4.26 -4.92
N PRO A 132 -22.19 3.24 -5.42
CA PRO A 132 -21.65 1.88 -5.49
C PRO A 132 -20.49 1.73 -6.47
N ASN A 133 -20.43 2.54 -7.54
CA ASN A 133 -19.34 2.46 -8.51
C ASN A 133 -18.06 3.08 -7.95
N LEU A 134 -18.17 4.25 -7.31
CA LEU A 134 -17.04 4.88 -6.64
C LEU A 134 -16.55 3.99 -5.50
N ARG A 135 -17.46 3.45 -4.67
CA ARG A 135 -17.12 2.52 -3.59
C ARG A 135 -16.35 1.30 -4.10
N SER A 136 -16.86 0.65 -5.15
CA SER A 136 -16.20 -0.52 -5.76
C SER A 136 -14.82 -0.18 -6.32
N PHE A 137 -14.65 1.01 -6.89
CA PHE A 137 -13.34 1.48 -7.35
C PHE A 137 -12.39 1.73 -6.17
N LEU A 138 -12.84 2.38 -5.09
CA LEU A 138 -12.02 2.64 -3.90
C LEU A 138 -11.61 1.34 -3.19
N GLU A 139 -12.47 0.31 -3.19
CA GLU A 139 -12.09 -1.03 -2.73
C GLU A 139 -10.94 -1.63 -3.55
N LYS A 140 -10.99 -1.49 -4.88
CA LYS A 140 -9.89 -1.91 -5.76
C LYS A 140 -8.62 -1.10 -5.47
N ALA A 141 -8.72 0.22 -5.31
CA ALA A 141 -7.58 1.08 -5.00
C ALA A 141 -6.95 0.74 -3.64
N PHE A 142 -7.76 0.47 -2.62
CA PHE A 142 -7.33 -0.06 -1.32
C PHE A 142 -6.52 -1.36 -1.49
N LEU A 143 -7.06 -2.33 -2.22
CA LEU A 143 -6.37 -3.60 -2.47
C LEU A 143 -5.02 -3.37 -3.16
N ASN A 144 -4.96 -2.43 -4.10
CA ASN A 144 -3.72 -2.12 -4.83
C ASN A 144 -2.65 -1.55 -3.88
N SER A 145 -2.96 -0.51 -3.11
CA SER A 145 -2.02 0.08 -2.14
C SER A 145 -1.62 -0.89 -1.04
N SER A 146 -2.57 -1.71 -0.54
CA SER A 146 -2.29 -2.76 0.44
C SER A 146 -1.28 -3.78 -0.08
N ARG A 147 -1.44 -4.23 -1.33
CA ARG A 147 -0.54 -5.22 -1.96
C ARG A 147 0.82 -4.63 -2.32
N HIS A 148 0.88 -3.38 -2.79
CA HIS A 148 2.15 -2.68 -3.00
C HIS A 148 2.92 -2.49 -1.69
N ALA A 149 2.23 -2.14 -0.59
CA ALA A 149 2.85 -2.07 0.73
C ALA A 149 3.40 -3.44 1.16
N TYR A 150 2.69 -4.53 0.85
CA TYR A 150 3.15 -5.90 1.13
C TYR A 150 4.42 -6.25 0.34
N ASP A 151 4.48 -5.96 -0.96
CA ASP A 151 5.67 -6.23 -1.79
C ASP A 151 6.90 -5.48 -1.29
N ILE A 152 6.74 -4.20 -0.95
CA ILE A 152 7.84 -3.38 -0.42
C ILE A 152 8.25 -3.83 0.99
N TRP A 153 7.30 -4.23 1.83
CA TRP A 153 7.62 -4.83 3.14
C TRP A 153 8.46 -6.10 2.97
N GLN A 154 8.10 -7.00 2.05
CA GLN A 154 8.88 -8.21 1.78
C GLN A 154 10.29 -7.88 1.29
N TYR A 155 10.43 -6.92 0.37
CA TYR A 155 11.73 -6.40 -0.06
C TYR A 155 12.54 -5.88 1.14
N MET A 156 11.94 -5.04 1.99
CA MET A 156 12.60 -4.48 3.15
C MET A 156 13.01 -5.55 4.18
N VAL A 157 12.23 -6.62 4.35
CA VAL A 157 12.62 -7.78 5.16
C VAL A 157 13.88 -8.45 4.59
N LYS A 158 13.93 -8.70 3.27
CA LYS A 158 15.10 -9.32 2.62
C LYS A 158 16.37 -8.47 2.77
N LYS A 159 16.25 -7.15 2.71
CA LYS A 159 17.38 -6.22 2.83
C LYS A 159 17.75 -5.87 4.27
N GLY A 160 17.04 -6.41 5.26
CA GLY A 160 17.27 -6.06 6.67
C GLY A 160 16.85 -4.62 7.03
N TYR A 161 15.93 -4.04 6.27
CA TYR A 161 15.38 -2.71 6.51
C TYR A 161 14.11 -2.77 7.37
N TYR A 162 13.51 -3.95 7.52
CA TYR A 162 12.32 -4.18 8.35
C TYR A 162 12.53 -5.40 9.24
N PRO A 163 12.34 -5.28 10.57
CA PRO A 163 12.51 -6.40 11.49
C PRO A 163 11.39 -7.44 11.36
N LEU A 164 11.75 -8.72 11.51
CA LEU A 164 10.82 -9.84 11.44
C LEU A 164 11.23 -10.90 12.45
N SER A 165 10.38 -11.11 13.45
CA SER A 165 10.57 -12.05 14.55
C SER A 165 9.23 -12.67 14.97
N PRO A 166 9.22 -13.89 15.53
CA PRO A 166 8.01 -14.47 16.09
C PRO A 166 7.56 -13.70 17.35
N ALA A 167 6.28 -13.80 17.68
CA ALA A 167 5.77 -13.34 18.97
C ALA A 167 6.31 -14.24 20.11
N PRO A 168 6.50 -13.73 21.33
CA PRO A 168 6.93 -14.55 22.47
C PRO A 168 5.91 -15.64 22.82
N ASP A 169 6.37 -16.87 23.05
CA ASP A 169 5.50 -18.02 23.39
C ASP A 169 4.59 -17.78 24.60
N ALA A 170 5.10 -17.06 25.61
CA ALA A 170 4.33 -16.72 26.81
C ALA A 170 3.13 -15.82 26.48
N GLU A 171 3.29 -14.87 25.56
CA GLU A 171 2.23 -13.97 25.10
C GLU A 171 1.18 -14.73 24.27
N ILE A 172 1.62 -15.63 23.38
CA ILE A 172 0.74 -16.50 22.60
C ILE A 172 -0.15 -17.34 23.53
N LYS A 173 0.45 -17.99 24.55
CA LYS A 173 -0.29 -18.81 25.52
C LYS A 173 -1.30 -18.00 26.33
N ALA A 174 -0.96 -16.77 26.71
CA ALA A 174 -1.86 -15.89 27.42
C ALA A 174 -3.10 -15.55 26.57
N ILE A 175 -2.92 -15.11 25.33
CA ILE A 175 -4.03 -14.77 24.42
C ILE A 175 -4.87 -16.01 24.08
N ALA A 176 -4.23 -17.15 23.82
CA ALA A 176 -4.91 -18.41 23.52
C ALA A 176 -5.80 -18.92 24.67
N SER A 177 -5.53 -18.49 25.91
CA SER A 177 -6.40 -18.81 27.05
C SER A 177 -7.67 -17.95 27.11
N ILE A 178 -7.62 -16.73 26.57
CA ILE A 178 -8.72 -15.75 26.62
C ILE A 178 -9.78 -16.06 25.56
N TYR A 179 -9.37 -16.35 24.33
CA TYR A 179 -10.29 -16.55 23.20
C TYR A 179 -10.36 -18.02 22.81
N GLN A 180 -11.54 -18.63 22.93
CA GLN A 180 -11.78 -20.02 22.55
C GLN A 180 -12.65 -20.13 21.29
N PRO A 181 -12.39 -21.10 20.40
CA PRO A 181 -13.23 -21.32 19.23
C PRO A 181 -14.63 -21.79 19.64
N ILE A 182 -15.66 -21.30 18.94
CA ILE A 182 -17.01 -21.85 19.06
C ILE A 182 -17.08 -23.08 18.16
N ASN A 183 -17.22 -24.27 18.75
CA ASN A 183 -17.45 -25.50 17.98
C ASN A 183 -18.88 -25.50 17.46
N GLN A 184 -19.09 -25.04 16.23
CA GLN A 184 -20.37 -25.20 15.53
C GLN A 184 -20.44 -26.60 14.90
N PRO A 185 -21.48 -27.42 15.18
CA PRO A 185 -21.71 -28.62 14.42
C PRO A 185 -21.99 -28.24 12.96
N LEU A 186 -21.36 -28.96 12.01
CA LEU A 186 -21.64 -28.81 10.58
C LEU A 186 -23.15 -29.01 10.35
N GLN A 187 -23.82 -28.02 9.77
CA GLN A 187 -25.19 -28.12 9.26
C GLN A 187 -25.21 -28.77 7.88
#